data_AF-A0A7Y9WQE2-F1
#
_entry.id   AF-A0A7Y9WQE2-F1
#
_cell.length_a   1.000
_cell.length_b   1.000
_cell.length_c   1.000
_cell.angle_alpha   90.00
_cell.angle_beta   90.00
_cell.angle_gamma   90.00
#
_symmetry.space_group_name_H-M   'P 1'
#
loop_
_entity.id
_entity.type
_entity.pdbx_description
1 polymer ?
#
loop_
_entity_poly.entity_id
_entity_poly.type
_entity_poly.pdbx_seq_one_letter_code
_entity_poly.pdbx_strand_id
1 'polypeptide(L)' 'MSGRNGLYFAWKLIDRYRNREAINEHQIEFALKAIETVTGRRPIHGSQALEFEDEARLREKVVAR' A
#
# COMPACT_ATOMS: atom_id res chain seq x y z
N MET A 1 -3.86 -10.99 -14.70
CA MET A 1 -2.77 -10.32 -13.95
C MET A 1 -2.78 -10.87 -12.53
N SER A 2 -1.69 -11.50 -12.07
CA SER A 2 -1.61 -12.10 -10.73
C SER A 2 -1.75 -11.02 -9.63
N GLY A 3 -2.39 -11.33 -8.51
CA GLY A 3 -2.55 -10.41 -7.37
C GLY A 3 -1.23 -9.83 -6.84
N ARG A 4 -0.10 -10.52 -7.09
CA ARG A 4 1.26 -10.05 -6.83
C ARG A 4 1.62 -8.76 -7.58
N ASN A 5 1.23 -8.65 -8.85
CA ASN A 5 1.53 -7.46 -9.66
C ASN A 5 0.71 -6.27 -9.15
N GLY A 6 -0.58 -6.48 -8.83
CA GLY A 6 -1.43 -5.45 -8.25
C GLY A 6 -0.90 -4.90 -6.94
N LEU A 7 -0.37 -5.79 -6.08
CA LEU A 7 0.24 -5.39 -4.81
C LEU A 7 1.56 -4.62 -4.99
N TYR A 8 2.43 -5.04 -5.92
CA TYR A 8 3.66 -4.30 -6.23
C TYR A 8 3.36 -2.87 -6.69
N PHE A 9 2.36 -2.70 -7.57
CA PHE A 9 1.93 -1.37 -8.01
C PHE A 9 1.32 -0.54 -6.86
N ALA A 10 0.59 -1.16 -5.95
CA ALA A 10 0.02 -0.49 -4.78
C ALA A 10 1.12 0.09 -3.86
N TRP A 11 2.13 -0.72 -3.52
CA TRP A 11 3.27 -0.22 -2.73
C TRP A 11 4.03 0.89 -3.47
N LYS A 12 4.22 0.76 -4.78
CA LYS A 12 4.86 1.81 -5.58
C LYS A 12 4.09 3.13 -5.54
N LEU A 13 2.75 3.11 -5.55
CA LEU A 13 1.93 4.33 -5.44
C LEU A 13 2.11 5.00 -4.07
N ILE A 14 2.18 4.23 -2.99
CA ILE A 14 2.46 4.73 -1.63
C ILE A 14 3.86 5.35 -1.57
N ASP A 15 4.87 4.71 -2.15
CA ASP A 15 6.24 5.21 -2.19
C ASP A 15 6.33 6.56 -2.95
N ARG A 16 5.63 6.67 -4.08
CA ARG A 16 5.53 7.93 -4.85
C ARG A 16 4.85 9.04 -4.06
N TYR A 17 3.78 8.72 -3.33
CA TYR A 17 3.10 9.68 -2.45
C TYR A 17 4.02 10.18 -1.34
N ARG A 18 4.78 9.29 -0.70
CA ARG A 18 5.82 9.67 0.29
C ARG A 18 6.89 10.57 -0.30
N ASN A 19 7.27 10.34 -1.55
CA ASN A 19 8.21 11.18 -2.29
C ASN A 19 7.60 12.51 -2.76
N ARG A 20 6.37 12.84 -2.34
CA ARG A 20 5.63 14.05 -2.70
C ARG A 20 5.40 14.19 -4.22
N GLU A 21 5.35 13.06 -4.93
CA GLU A 21 4.94 13.07 -6.33
C GLU A 21 3.43 13.35 -6.45
N ALA A 22 3.02 13.79 -7.64
CA ALA A 22 1.61 14.03 -7.95
C ALA A 22 0.81 12.71 -7.99
N ILE A 23 0.34 12.29 -6.83
CA ILE A 23 -0.56 11.16 -6.62
C ILE A 23 -1.88 11.71 -6.09
N ASN A 24 -2.99 11.32 -6.71
CA ASN A 24 -4.32 11.73 -6.26
C ASN A 24 -4.87 10.77 -5.20
N GLU A 25 -5.90 11.21 -4.49
CA GLU A 25 -6.51 10.45 -3.39
C GLU A 25 -7.08 9.11 -3.87
N HIS A 26 -7.70 9.05 -5.06
CA HIS A 26 -8.20 7.81 -5.63
C HIS A 26 -7.10 6.77 -5.91
N GLN A 27 -5.90 7.20 -6.29
CA GLN A 27 -4.74 6.31 -6.47
C GLN A 27 -4.27 5.73 -5.14
N ILE A 28 -4.31 6.53 -4.07
CA ILE A 28 -4.02 6.04 -2.71
C ILE A 28 -5.10 5.05 -2.26
N GLU A 29 -6.37 5.37 -2.40
CA GLU A 29 -7.47 4.46 -2.05
C GLU A 29 -7.38 3.13 -2.78
N PHE A 30 -7.07 3.18 -4.09
CA PHE A 30 -6.83 1.99 -4.89
C PHE A 30 -5.66 1.15 -4.32
N ALA A 31 -4.54 1.79 -3.99
CA ALA A 31 -3.39 1.12 -3.41
C ALA A 31 -3.71 0.46 -2.06
N LEU A 32 -4.39 1.17 -1.17
CA LEU A 32 -4.80 0.65 0.14
C LEU A 32 -5.72 -0.56 0.00
N LYS A 33 -6.71 -0.51 -0.90
CA LYS A 33 -7.65 -1.62 -1.16
C LYS A 33 -6.97 -2.83 -1.78
N ALA A 34 -5.99 -2.62 -2.66
CA ALA A 34 -5.18 -3.70 -3.23
C ALA A 34 -4.34 -4.39 -2.14
N ILE A 35 -3.75 -3.63 -1.21
CA ILE A 35 -3.01 -4.18 -0.07
C ILE A 35 -3.95 -4.98 0.84
N GLU A 36 -5.11 -4.43 1.17
CA GLU A 36 -6.14 -5.10 1.99
C GLU A 36 -6.57 -6.43 1.37
N THR A 37 -6.83 -6.44 0.06
CA THR A 37 -7.28 -7.64 -0.67
C THR A 37 -6.25 -8.78 -0.59
N VAL A 38 -4.96 -8.46 -0.65
CA VAL A 38 -3.89 -9.48 -0.66
C VAL A 38 -3.45 -9.88 0.75
N THR A 39 -3.41 -8.93 1.68
CA THR A 39 -2.83 -9.15 3.01
C THR A 39 -3.88 -9.41 4.10
N GLY A 40 -5.13 -9.06 3.85
CA GLY A 40 -6.25 -9.05 4.80
C GLY A 40 -6.24 -7.85 5.75
N ARG A 41 -5.35 -6.88 5.55
CA ARG A 41 -5.22 -5.70 6.42
C ARG A 41 -4.96 -4.46 5.59
N ARG A 42 -5.68 -3.38 5.90
CA ARG A 42 -5.54 -2.09 5.22
C ARG A 42 -4.56 -1.19 6.00
N PRO A 43 -3.51 -0.64 5.35
CA PRO A 43 -2.67 0.38 5.96
C PRO A 43 -3.47 1.64 6.28
N ILE A 44 -3.06 2.38 7.31
CA ILE A 44 -3.68 3.65 7.68
C ILE A 44 -3.21 4.76 6.72
N HIS A 45 -4.11 5.63 6.29
CA HIS A 45 -3.79 6.81 5.48
C HIS A 45 -4.53 8.03 6.03
N GLY A 46 -3.87 9.18 6.04
CA GLY A 46 -4.38 10.45 6.58
C GLY A 46 -4.08 10.69 8.06
N SER A 47 -3.29 9.84 8.71
CA SER A 47 -2.92 9.99 10.12
C SER A 47 -1.48 10.47 10.25
N GLN A 48 -1.25 11.65 10.81
CA GLN A 48 0.12 12.16 10.99
C GLN A 48 1.03 11.24 11.81
N ALA A 49 0.47 10.48 12.76
CA ALA A 49 1.24 9.64 13.67
C ALA A 49 1.32 8.17 13.23
N LEU A 50 0.33 7.67 12.49
CA LEU A 50 0.18 6.24 12.18
C LEU A 50 0.17 5.97 10.66
N GLU A 51 0.63 6.92 9.85
CA GLU A 51 0.64 6.83 8.39
C GLU A 51 1.35 5.55 7.91
N PHE A 52 0.59 4.66 7.26
CA PHE A 52 1.02 3.34 6.79
C PHE A 52 1.58 2.42 7.88
N GLU A 53 1.06 2.51 9.11
CA GLU A 53 1.33 1.53 10.17
C GLU A 53 1.14 0.08 9.66
N ASP A 54 1.92 -0.87 10.20
CA ASP A 54 2.05 -2.27 9.76
C ASP A 54 2.75 -2.52 8.42
N GLU A 55 3.18 -1.49 7.68
CA GLU A 55 3.75 -1.67 6.33
C GLU A 55 4.90 -2.69 6.26
N ALA A 56 5.90 -2.60 7.15
CA ALA A 56 7.05 -3.50 7.11
C ALA A 56 6.61 -4.98 7.20
N ARG A 57 5.69 -5.27 8.13
CA ARG A 57 5.09 -6.60 8.33
C ARG A 57 4.30 -7.05 7.11
N LEU A 58 3.53 -6.15 6.50
CA LEU A 58 2.72 -6.44 5.33
C LEU A 58 3.58 -6.69 4.08
N ARG A 59 4.72 -5.99 3.95
CA ARG A 59 5.70 -6.22 2.88
C ARG A 59 6.43 -7.55 3.04
N GLU A 60 6.83 -7.93 4.26
CA GLU A 60 7.49 -9.21 4.54
C GLU A 60 6.60 -10.43 4.28
N LYS A 61 5.33 -10.36 4.68
CA LYS A 61 4.34 -11.46 4.51
C LYS A 61 4.15 -11.88 3.04
N VAL A 62 4.51 -11.01 2.10
CA VAL A 62 4.35 -11.21 0.65
C VAL A 62 5.58 -11.87 0.03
N VAL A 63 6.76 -11.62 0.59
CA VAL A 63 8.02 -12.25 0.17
C VAL A 63 8.07 -13.71 0.63
N ALA A 64 7.48 -14.01 1.79
CA ALA A 64 7.50 -15.34 2.41
C ALA A 64 6.51 -16.37 1.80
N ARG A 65 5.90 -16.11 0.63
CA ARG A 65 4.84 -16.97 0.06
C ARG A 65 5.09 -17.46 -1.36
#